data_AF-A0A2S3ZSI4-F1
#
_entry.id   AF-A0A2S3ZSI4-F1
#
_cell.length_a   1.000
_cell.length_b   1.000
_cell.length_c   1.000
_cell.angle_alpha   90.00
_cell.angle_beta   90.00
_cell.angle_gamma   90.00
#
_symmetry.space_group_name_H-M   'P 1'
#
loop_
_entity.id
_entity.type
_entity.pdbx_description
1 polymer ?
#
loop_
_entity_poly.entity_id
_entity_poly.type
_entity_poly.pdbx_seq_one_letter_code
_entity_poly.pdbx_strand_id
1 'polypeptide(L)' 'MALALVVVLFMPDWTGSGSNRPLWLFLVPIALGIAGAAFALRSRHLWWTLISALWGFALIQGLVLVVTLTSGP' A
#
# COMPACT_ATOMS: atom_id res chain seq x y z
N MET A 1 9.39 3.03 -0.23
CA MET A 1 8.47 2.51 0.81
C MET A 1 7.51 3.57 1.33
N ALA A 2 7.99 4.74 1.78
CA ALA A 2 7.12 5.82 2.27
C ALA A 2 6.07 6.30 1.25
N LEU A 3 6.43 6.41 -0.02
CA LEU A 3 5.48 6.78 -1.08
C LEU A 3 4.28 5.82 -1.16
N ALA A 4 4.51 4.51 -0.98
CA ALA A 4 3.42 3.53 -0.98
C ALA A 4 2.47 3.76 0.20
N LEU A 5 3.00 4.10 1.38
CA LEU A 5 2.21 4.45 2.55
C LEU A 5 1.37 5.71 2.30
N VAL A 6 1.97 6.75 1.71
CA VAL A 6 1.27 7.99 1.35
C VAL A 6 0.12 7.69 0.39
N VAL A 7 0.37 6.93 -0.67
CA VAL A 7 -0.65 6.56 -1.65
C VAL A 7 -1.81 5.81 -0.98
N VAL A 8 -1.52 4.86 -0.09
CA VAL A 8 -2.52 4.08 0.64
C VAL A 8 -3.39 4.96 1.54
N LEU A 9 -2.81 5.93 2.24
CA LEU A 9 -3.56 6.88 3.08
C LEU A 9 -4.53 7.76 2.28
N PHE A 10 -4.25 8.02 1.00
CA PHE A 10 -5.14 8.79 0.14
C PHE A 10 -6.20 7.95 -0.58
N MET A 11 -6.20 6.62 -0.44
CA MET A 11 -7.19 5.76 -1.10
C MET A 11 -8.59 5.90 -0.52
N PRO A 12 -8.80 5.88 0.82
CA PRO A 12 -10.14 5.97 1.38
C PRO A 12 -10.79 7.32 1.08
N ASP A 13 -12.11 7.30 1.01
CA ASP A 13 -12.89 8.53 1.04
C ASP A 13 -13.15 8.92 2.49
N TRP A 14 -12.20 9.67 3.06
CA TRP A 14 -12.33 10.21 4.41
C TRP A 14 -13.46 11.24 4.56
N THR A 15 -13.95 11.80 3.44
CA THR A 15 -14.99 12.84 3.44
C THR A 15 -16.40 12.28 3.34
N GLY A 16 -16.56 10.99 3.07
CA GLY A 16 -17.86 10.36 2.89
C GLY A 16 -18.63 10.87 1.66
N SER A 17 -17.93 11.40 0.66
CA SER A 17 -18.51 11.89 -0.60
C SER A 17 -19.21 10.82 -1.43
N GLY A 18 -18.89 9.54 -1.21
CA GLY A 18 -19.43 8.40 -1.97
C GLY A 18 -18.84 8.29 -3.38
N SER A 19 -17.80 9.07 -3.69
CA SER A 19 -17.11 9.00 -4.97
C SER A 19 -16.31 7.70 -5.09
N ASN A 20 -16.67 6.87 -6.06
CA ASN A 20 -15.94 5.63 -6.34
C ASN A 20 -14.50 5.94 -6.76
N ARG A 21 -13.54 5.38 -6.03
CA ARG A 21 -12.12 5.43 -6.38
C ARG A 21 -11.83 4.37 -7.44
N PRO A 22 -11.00 4.66 -8.44
CA PRO A 22 -10.72 3.70 -9.49
C PRO A 22 -9.92 2.51 -8.95
N LEU A 23 -10.30 1.29 -9.34
CA LEU A 23 -9.72 0.04 -8.80
C LEU A 23 -8.23 -0.12 -9.08
N TRP A 24 -7.70 0.49 -10.15
CA TRP A 24 -6.27 0.42 -10.46
C TRP A 24 -5.40 1.06 -9.36
N LEU A 25 -5.95 1.96 -8.55
CA LEU A 25 -5.24 2.64 -7.48
C LEU A 25 -4.67 1.61 -6.48
N PHE A 26 -5.39 0.52 -6.22
CA PHE A 26 -4.95 -0.59 -5.34
C PHE A 26 -3.70 -1.33 -5.84
N LEU A 27 -3.34 -1.21 -7.12
CA LEU A 27 -2.13 -1.82 -7.66
C LEU A 27 -0.88 -0.97 -7.39
N VAL A 28 -1.02 0.32 -7.14
CA VAL A 28 0.10 1.26 -6.96
C VAL A 28 1.00 0.88 -5.77
N PRO A 29 0.48 0.56 -4.57
CA PRO A 29 1.32 0.18 -3.44
C PRO A 29 2.09 -1.12 -3.70
N ILE A 30 1.46 -2.06 -4.42
CA ILE A 30 2.07 -3.33 -4.83
C ILE A 30 3.23 -3.06 -5.79
N ALA A 31 3.00 -2.27 -6.83
CA ALA A 31 4.03 -1.88 -7.79
C ALA A 31 5.22 -1.17 -7.10
N LEU A 32 4.94 -0.26 -6.16
CA LEU A 32 5.98 0.41 -5.38
C LEU A 32 6.73 -0.53 -4.44
N GLY A 33 6.06 -1.54 -3.89
CA GLY A 33 6.69 -2.61 -3.11
C GLY A 33 7.64 -3.46 -3.95
N ILE A 34 7.19 -3.90 -5.13
CA ILE A 34 8.02 -4.67 -6.10
C ILE A 34 9.21 -3.83 -6.56
N ALA A 35 9.02 -2.56 -6.90
CA ALA A 35 10.11 -1.67 -7.27
C ALA A 35 11.14 -1.54 -6.13
N GLY A 36 10.68 -1.35 -4.89
CA GLY A 36 11.55 -1.34 -3.71
C GLY A 36 12.33 -2.65 -3.53
N ALA A 37 11.67 -3.80 -3.77
CA ALA A 37 12.30 -5.11 -3.71
C ALA A 37 13.39 -5.29 -4.76
N ALA A 38 13.15 -4.84 -6.00
CA ALA A 38 14.14 -4.87 -7.07
C ALA A 38 15.39 -4.03 -6.73
N PHE A 39 15.20 -2.84 -6.14
CA PHE A 39 16.32 -2.01 -5.67
C PHE A 39 17.08 -2.67 -4.52
N ALA A 40 16.37 -3.25 -3.54
CA ALA A 40 17.00 -3.93 -2.41
C ALA A 40 17.79 -5.18 -2.84
N LEU A 41 17.27 -5.93 -3.82
CA LEU A 41 17.92 -7.11 -4.39
C LEU A 41 19.21 -6.72 -5.12
N ARG A 42 19.19 -5.61 -5.88
CA ARG A 42 20.38 -5.06 -6.56
C ARG A 42 21.50 -4.74 -5.57
N SER A 43 21.15 -4.26 -4.38
CA SER A 43 22.10 -3.96 -3.30
C SER A 43 22.45 -5.18 -2.43
N ARG A 44 22.05 -6.39 -2.82
CA ARG A 44 22.24 -7.67 -2.08
C ARG A 44 21.67 -7.67 -0.66
N HIS A 45 20.69 -6.82 -0.37
CA HIS A 45 19.99 -6.79 0.91
C HIS A 45 18.73 -7.67 0.86
N LEU A 46 18.91 -8.97 1.06
CA LEU A 46 17.83 -9.97 1.00
C LEU A 46 16.67 -9.67 1.97
N TRP A 47 16.96 -9.25 3.20
CA TRP A 47 15.93 -8.88 4.18
C TRP A 47 15.05 -7.73 3.70
N TRP A 48 15.66 -6.67 3.15
CA TRP A 48 14.94 -5.53 2.60
C TRP A 48 14.15 -5.85 1.34
N THR A 49 14.58 -6.88 0.59
CA THR A 49 13.87 -7.38 -0.59
C THR A 49 12.53 -7.99 -0.17
N LEU A 50 12.54 -8.89 0.82
CA LEU A 50 11.33 -9.51 1.38
C LEU A 50 10.39 -8.47 1.98
N ILE A 51 10.92 -7.56 2.80
CA ILE A 51 10.14 -6.48 3.42
C ILE A 51 9.47 -5.64 2.33
N SER A 52 10.21 -5.23 1.30
CA SER A 52 9.65 -4.40 0.23
C SER A 52 8.61 -5.13 -0.61
N ALA A 53 8.82 -6.41 -0.90
CA ALA A 53 7.90 -7.22 -1.68
C ALA A 53 6.55 -7.40 -0.97
N LEU A 54 6.58 -7.60 0.35
CA LEU A 54 5.38 -7.78 1.17
C LEU A 54 4.71 -6.45 1.56
N TRP A 55 5.45 -5.34 1.50
CA TRP A 55 4.99 -4.03 1.98
C TRP A 55 3.70 -3.56 1.32
N GLY A 56 3.61 -3.64 -0.01
CA GLY A 56 2.43 -3.18 -0.75
C GLY A 56 1.17 -3.94 -0.35
N PHE A 57 1.29 -5.25 -0.15
CA PHE A 57 0.19 -6.09 0.30
C PHE A 57 -0.20 -5.80 1.76
N ALA A 58 0.78 -5.73 2.65
CA ALA A 58 0.56 -5.46 4.07
C ALA A 58 -0.13 -4.10 4.30
N LEU A 59 0.24 -3.08 3.52
CA LEU A 59 -0.40 -1.76 3.60
C LEU A 59 -1.88 -1.81 3.21
N ILE A 60 -2.27 -2.59 2.20
CA ILE A 60 -3.68 -2.73 1.80
C ILE A 60 -4.48 -3.41 2.91
N GLN A 61 -3.95 -4.49 3.51
CA GLN A 61 -4.63 -5.16 4.62
C GLN A 61 -4.76 -4.23 5.83
N GLY A 62 -3.71 -3.48 6.15
CA GLY A 62 -3.74 -2.47 7.20
C GLY A 62 -4.76 -1.38 6.93
N LEU A 63 -4.86 -0.90 5.69
CA LEU A 63 -5.87 0.08 5.29
C LEU A 63 -7.29 -0.43 5.49
N VAL A 64 -7.58 -1.65 5.05
CA VAL A 64 -8.89 -2.28 5.23
C VAL A 64 -9.23 -2.34 6.72
N LEU A 65 -8.30 -2.81 7.55
CA LEU A 65 -8.51 -2.86 9.00
C LEU A 65 -8.80 -1.46 9.58
N VAL A 66 -8.01 -0.45 9.20
CA VAL A 66 -8.20 0.93 9.67
C VAL A 66 -9.57 1.46 9.26
N VAL A 67 -9.94 1.34 7.98
CA VAL A 67 -11.23 1.81 7.47
C VAL A 67 -12.38 1.11 8.18
N THR A 68 -12.32 -0.21 8.34
CA THR A 68 -13.35 -0.97 9.06
C THR A 68 -13.47 -0.52 10.53
N LEU A 69 -12.34 -0.27 11.21
CA LEU A 69 -12.35 0.19 12.60
C LEU A 69 -12.85 1.63 12.76
N THR A 70 -12.59 2.51 11.79
CA THR A 70 -12.96 3.93 11.87
C THR A 70 -14.33 4.24 11.29
N SER A 71 -14.80 3.46 10.33
CA SER A 71 -15.99 3.75 9.51
C SER A 71 -17.11 2.71 9.66
N GLY A 72 -16.86 1.61 10.38
CA GLY A 72 -17.79 0.49 10.49
C GLY A 72 -17.66 -0.53 9.35
N PRO A 73 -18.34 -1.68 9.45
CA PRO A 73 -18.38 -2.70 8.40
C PRO A 73 -19.15 -2.25 7.15
#